data_AF-A0A848ZLY8-F1
#
_entry.id   AF-A0A848ZLY8-F1
#
_cell.length_a   1.000
_cell.length_b   1.000
_cell.length_c   1.000
_cell.angle_alpha   90.00
_cell.angle_beta   90.00
_cell.angle_gamma   90.00
#
_symmetry.space_group_name_H-M   'P 1'
#
loop_
_entity.id
_entity.type
_entity.pdbx_description
1 polymer ?
#
loop_
_entity_poly.entity_id
_entity_poly.type
_entity_poly.pdbx_seq_one_letter_code
_entity_poly.pdbx_strand_id
1 'polypeptide(L)' 'VTVSTKVAHVLCGGNLLPDTKVSEQYLLDLEREAFMSLCGDPNTHARIQHMLNTGKPLRN' A
#
# COMPACT_ATOMS: atom_id res chain seq x y z
N VAL A 1 2.11 9.90 -3.13
CA VAL A 1 2.08 9.30 -1.77
C VAL A 1 3.12 8.21 -1.73
N THR A 2 4.05 8.20 -0.78
CA THR A 2 5.06 7.14 -0.71
C THR A 2 4.44 5.86 -0.16
N VAL A 3 4.76 4.72 -0.77
CA VAL A 3 4.32 3.38 -0.33
C VAL A 3 4.54 3.20 1.19
N SER A 4 5.65 3.72 1.70
CA SER A 4 6.03 3.73 3.11
C SER A 4 4.95 4.33 4.02
N THR A 5 4.28 5.40 3.61
CA THR A 5 3.22 6.04 4.42
C THR A 5 1.98 5.17 4.50
N LYS A 6 1.61 4.48 3.41
CA LYS A 6 0.47 3.55 3.42
C LYS A 6 0.78 2.31 4.27
N VAL A 7 1.99 1.77 4.17
CA VAL A 7 2.44 0.65 5.02
C VAL A 7 2.45 1.06 6.50
N ALA A 8 2.97 2.24 6.83
CA ALA A 8 2.93 2.75 8.21
C ALA A 8 1.49 2.88 8.73
N HIS A 9 0.55 3.35 7.90
CA HIS A 9 -0.86 3.44 8.27
C HIS A 9 -1.47 2.07 8.61
N VAL A 10 -1.16 1.04 7.82
CA VAL A 10 -1.61 -0.33 8.08
C VAL A 10 -1.02 -0.88 9.39
N LEU A 11 0.28 -0.72 9.57
CA LEU A 11 0.97 -1.19 10.77
C LEU A 11 0.51 -0.49 12.05
N CYS A 12 0.10 0.78 11.95
CA CYS A 12 -0.49 1.53 13.06
C CYS A 12 -1.96 1.19 13.33
N GLY A 13 -2.57 0.28 12.55
CA GLY A 13 -3.98 -0.08 12.70
C GLY A 13 -4.93 1.03 12.22
N GLY A 14 -4.48 1.93 11.36
CA GLY A 14 -5.31 2.98 10.82
C GLY A 14 -5.58 4.14 11.78
N ASN A 15 -6.78 4.72 11.67
CA ASN A 15 -7.22 5.83 12.51
C ASN A 15 -7.99 5.32 13.74
N LEU A 16 -7.27 4.66 14.66
CA LEU A 16 -7.83 4.13 15.89
C LEU A 16 -7.30 4.86 17.12
N LEU A 17 -8.08 4.83 18.19
CA LEU A 17 -7.63 5.27 19.50
C LEU A 17 -6.62 4.27 20.08
N PRO A 18 -5.68 4.72 20.92
CA PRO A 18 -4.79 3.83 21.65
C PRO A 18 -5.60 2.79 22.45
N ASP A 19 -5.08 1.57 22.56
CA ASP A 19 -5.69 0.45 23.31
C ASP A 19 -6.97 -0.15 22.69
N THR A 20 -7.28 0.17 21.43
CA THR A 20 -8.41 -0.45 20.72
C THR A 20 -8.04 -1.87 20.28
N LYS A 21 -8.83 -2.86 20.67
CA LYS A 21 -8.71 -4.23 20.14
C LYS A 21 -9.24 -4.27 18.71
N VAL A 22 -8.38 -4.64 17.77
CA VAL A 22 -8.75 -4.89 16.37
C VAL A 22 -8.96 -6.37 16.12
N SER A 23 -9.89 -6.69 15.22
CA SER A 23 -10.01 -8.04 14.68
C SER A 23 -9.03 -8.24 13.52
N GLU A 24 -8.70 -9.49 13.21
CA GLU A 24 -7.90 -9.82 12.02
C GLU A 24 -8.54 -9.29 10.72
N GLN A 25 -9.87 -9.41 10.62
CA GLN A 25 -10.62 -8.93 9.47
C GLN A 25 -10.44 -7.42 9.25
N TYR A 26 -10.35 -6.63 10.32
CA TYR A 26 -10.11 -5.19 10.23
C TYR A 26 -8.75 -4.89 9.59
N LEU A 27 -7.69 -5.59 10.00
CA LEU A 27 -6.36 -5.43 9.41
C LEU A 27 -6.35 -5.85 7.93
N LEU A 28 -7.01 -6.95 7.59
CA LEU A 28 -7.13 -7.42 6.20
C LEU A 28 -7.87 -6.42 5.30
N ASP A 29 -8.92 -5.78 5.81
CA ASP A 29 -9.66 -4.76 5.07
C ASP A 29 -8.79 -3.51 4.83
N LEU A 30 -8.02 -3.12 5.84
CA LEU A 30 -7.16 -1.96 5.80
C LEU A 30 -5.93 -2.17 4.90
N GLU A 31 -5.37 -3.38 4.89
CA GLU A 31 -4.38 -3.82 3.90
C GLU A 31 -4.93 -3.76 2.49
N ARG A 32 -6.15 -4.28 2.28
CA ARG A 32 -6.79 -4.31 0.96
C ARG A 32 -7.03 -2.91 0.42
N GLU A 33 -7.52 -2.00 1.26
CA GLU A 33 -7.75 -0.61 0.87
C GLU A 33 -6.42 0.08 0.52
N ALA A 34 -5.40 -0.06 1.37
CA ALA A 34 -4.08 0.51 1.14
C ALA A 34 -3.46 -0.02 -0.17
N PHE A 35 -3.57 -1.32 -0.41
CA PHE A 35 -3.07 -1.97 -1.63
C PHE A 35 -3.82 -1.49 -2.88
N MET A 36 -5.15 -1.49 -2.87
CA MET A 36 -5.97 -1.02 -3.99
C MET A 36 -5.68 0.44 -4.33
N SER A 37 -5.48 1.29 -3.31
CA SER A 37 -5.08 2.68 -3.50
C SER A 37 -3.71 2.82 -4.19
N LEU A 38 -2.75 1.95 -3.87
CA LEU A 38 -1.41 1.95 -4.48
C LEU A 38 -1.42 1.40 -5.92
N CYS A 39 -2.28 0.43 -6.21
CA CYS A 39 -2.50 -0.07 -7.56
C CYS A 39 -3.05 1.01 -8.49
N GLY A 40 -3.87 1.93 -7.98
CA GLY A 40 -4.38 3.06 -8.76
C GLY A 40 -3.33 4.13 -9.12
N ASP A 41 -2.12 4.07 -8.54
CA ASP A 41 -1.10 5.09 -8.77
C ASP A 41 -0.46 4.94 -10.18
N PRO A 42 -0.48 5.99 -11.03
CA PRO A 42 0.15 5.96 -12.35
C PRO A 42 1.63 5.59 -12.33
N ASN A 43 2.35 5.94 -11.25
CA ASN A 43 3.77 5.58 -11.09
C ASN A 43 3.95 4.08 -10.86
N THR A 44 3.00 3.42 -10.17
CA THR A 44 2.99 1.97 -10.01
C THR A 44 2.83 1.30 -11.37
N HIS A 45 1.89 1.78 -12.19
CA HIS A 45 1.71 1.28 -13.57
C HIS A 45 2.95 1.49 -14.43
N ALA A 46 3.57 2.67 -14.38
CA ALA A 46 4.79 2.96 -15.13
C ALA A 46 5.95 2.03 -14.73
N ARG A 47 6.10 1.74 -13.43
CA ARG A 47 7.11 0.80 -12.92
C ARG A 47 6.84 -0.64 -13.38
N ILE A 48 5.58 -1.08 -13.35
CA ILE A 48 5.17 -2.42 -13.84
C ILE A 48 5.45 -2.52 -15.34
N GLN A 49 4.99 -1.56 -16.14
CA GLN A 49 5.20 -1.55 -17.59
C GLN A 49 6.68 -1.53 -17.96
N HIS A 50 7.49 -0.71 -17.27
CA HIS A 50 8.92 -0.68 -17.50
C HIS A 50 9.59 -2.00 -17.13
N MET A 51 9.20 -2.60 -16.00
CA MET A 51 9.73 -3.89 -15.56
C MET A 51 9.40 -5.00 -16.56
N LEU A 52 8.17 -5.03 -17.08
CA LEU A 52 7.76 -5.98 -18.13
C LEU A 52 8.50 -5.76 -19.46
N ASN A 53 8.75 -4.51 -19.84
CA ASN A 53 9.38 -4.19 -21.13
C ASN A 53 10.91 -4.36 -21.13
N THR A 54 11.58 -3.99 -20.03
CA THR A 54 13.05 -3.92 -19.97
C THR A 54 13.68 -4.93 -19.03
N GLY A 55 12.89 -5.62 -18.20
CA GLY A 55 13.36 -6.53 -17.16
C GLY A 55 14.09 -5.84 -16.00
N LYS A 56 14.19 -4.50 -16.01
CA LYS A 56 14.91 -3.71 -15.01
C LYS A 56 13.93 -2.87 -14.19
N PRO A 57 14.18 -2.65 -12.89
CA PRO A 57 13.33 -1.82 -12.06
C PRO A 57 13.46 -0.34 -12.47
N LEU A 58 12.31 0.31 -12.70
CA LEU A 58 12.27 1.76 -12.92
C LEU A 58 12.49 2.47 -11.58
N ARG A 59 13.55 3.27 -11.48
CA ARG A 59 13.81 4.17 -10.36
C ARG A 59 13.28 5.56 -10.73
N ASN A 60 12.27 6.00 -9.97
CA ASN A 60 11.81 7.39 -9.92
C ASN A 60 12.39 8.06 -8.68
#